data_AF-K6Z4P7-F1
#
_entry.id   AF-K6Z4P7-F1
#
_cell.length_a   1.000
_cell.length_b   1.000
_cell.length_c   1.000
_cell.angle_alpha   90.00
_cell.angle_beta   90.00
_cell.angle_gamma   90.00
#
_symmetry.space_group_name_H-M   'P 1'
#
loop_
_entity.id
_entity.type
_entity.pdbx_description
1 polymer ?
#
loop_
_entity_poly.entity_id
_entity_poly.type
_entity_poly.pdbx_seq_one_letter_code
_entity_poly.pdbx_strand_id
1 'polypeptide(L)'
;MLFAIKLQAMPEQRLQSSGREEACPHLIYKKSPVDIKKLSVKSGDMICLCLSDLPDMRGASEKDLRSPEFQVTLSRFAGDWGLSEPELLLLIRK
;
A
#
# COMPACT_ATOMS: atom_id res chain seq x y z
N MET A 1 -20.16 27.03 -17.32
CA MET A 1 -19.54 25.71 -17.55
C MET A 1 -18.32 25.62 -16.66
N LEU A 2 -18.21 24.66 -15.76
CA LEU A 2 -16.92 24.13 -15.33
C LEU A 2 -17.15 22.74 -14.75
N PHE A 3 -16.36 21.82 -15.29
CA PHE A 3 -16.55 20.39 -15.34
C PHE A 3 -16.83 19.76 -13.97
N ALA A 4 -17.98 19.09 -13.87
CA ALA A 4 -18.14 17.97 -12.96
C ALA A 4 -17.18 16.88 -13.41
N ILE A 5 -15.95 16.88 -12.88
CA ILE A 5 -15.11 15.69 -12.93
C ILE A 5 -15.83 14.70 -12.02
N LYS A 6 -16.57 13.78 -12.64
CA LYS A 6 -16.93 12.53 -11.98
C LYS A 6 -15.61 11.87 -11.60
N LEU A 7 -15.13 12.12 -10.37
CA LEU A 7 -14.11 11.28 -9.78
C LEU A 7 -14.75 9.90 -9.75
N GLN A 8 -14.28 9.04 -10.65
CA GLN A 8 -14.80 7.69 -10.81
C GLN A 8 -14.86 7.06 -9.42
N ALA A 9 -16.02 6.52 -9.08
CA ALA A 9 -16.19 5.68 -7.92
C ALA A 9 -15.30 4.44 -8.10
N MET A 10 -14.03 4.55 -7.74
CA MET A 10 -13.20 3.42 -7.35
C MET A 10 -12.99 3.55 -5.85
N PRO A 11 -13.92 3.00 -5.03
CA PRO A 11 -13.64 2.77 -3.63
C PRO A 11 -12.85 1.46 -3.53
N GLU A 12 -11.64 1.46 -4.08
CA GLU A 12 -10.67 0.39 -3.87
C GLU A 12 -9.72 0.94 -2.82
N GLN A 13 -9.78 0.40 -1.61
CA GLN A 13 -9.09 0.90 -0.43
C GLN A 13 -7.63 1.29 -0.75
N ARG A 14 -7.30 2.58 -0.56
CA ARG A 14 -5.99 3.15 -0.85
C ARG A 14 -5.03 2.88 0.29
N LEU A 15 -3.99 2.11 -0.01
CA LEU A 15 -2.82 1.91 0.81
C LEU A 15 -1.75 2.91 0.37
N GLN A 16 -1.73 4.05 1.04
CA GLN A 16 -0.73 5.11 0.88
C GLN A 16 -0.29 5.62 2.25
N SER A 17 0.80 6.38 2.29
CA SER A 17 1.24 7.06 3.51
C SER A 17 0.16 8.02 4.00
N SER A 18 -0.07 8.03 5.31
CA SER A 18 -1.08 8.87 5.97
C SER A 18 -0.89 10.37 5.77
N GLY A 19 0.34 10.82 5.46
CA GLY A 19 0.68 12.22 5.22
C GLY A 19 0.63 12.67 3.75
N ARG A 20 0.13 11.84 2.83
CA ARG A 20 0.10 12.16 1.40
C ARG A 20 -1.15 12.98 1.06
N GLU A 21 -0.95 14.25 0.72
CA GLU A 21 -2.00 15.16 0.23
C GLU A 21 -2.18 15.09 -1.30
N GLU A 22 -1.11 14.76 -2.03
CA GLU A 22 -1.12 14.68 -3.49
C GLU A 22 -1.44 13.29 -4.03
N ALA A 23 -1.94 13.21 -5.27
CA ALA A 23 -2.18 11.94 -5.94
C ALA A 23 -0.87 11.14 -6.09
N CYS A 24 -0.91 9.84 -5.78
CA CYS A 24 0.27 9.00 -5.92
C CYS A 24 0.62 8.81 -7.41
N PRO A 25 1.87 9.11 -7.84
CA PRO A 25 2.25 8.99 -9.24
C PRO A 25 2.44 7.54 -9.69
N HIS A 26 2.67 6.61 -8.76
CA HIS A 26 2.89 5.19 -9.05
C HIS A 26 1.86 4.30 -8.33
N LEU A 27 0.61 4.39 -8.74
CA LEU A 27 -0.47 3.53 -8.25
C LEU A 27 -0.45 2.16 -8.94
N ILE A 28 -0.57 1.10 -8.16
CA ILE A 28 -0.86 -0.25 -8.66
C ILE A 28 -2.15 -0.78 -8.04
N TYR A 29 -2.92 -1.50 -8.83
CA TYR A 29 -4.13 -2.17 -8.41
C TYR A 29 -3.85 -3.67 -8.32
N LYS A 30 -4.20 -4.29 -7.20
CA LYS A 30 -4.08 -5.75 -7.04
C LYS A 30 -5.14 -6.28 -6.07
N LYS A 31 -5.36 -7.58 -6.11
CA LYS A 31 -6.12 -8.24 -5.06
C LYS A 31 -5.28 -8.30 -3.78
N SER A 32 -5.90 -7.97 -2.66
CA SER A 32 -5.25 -8.13 -1.37
C SER A 32 -5.09 -9.62 -1.06
N PRO A 33 -3.88 -10.11 -0.76
CA PRO A 33 -3.70 -11.49 -0.34
C PRO A 33 -4.13 -11.70 1.13
N VAL A 34 -4.27 -10.61 1.90
CA VAL A 34 -4.51 -10.62 3.34
C VAL A 34 -5.70 -9.73 3.71
N ASP A 35 -6.27 -9.94 4.89
CA ASP A 35 -7.30 -9.07 5.45
C ASP A 35 -6.65 -7.81 6.04
N ILE A 36 -7.16 -6.62 5.69
CA ILE A 36 -6.67 -5.34 6.23
C ILE A 36 -7.82 -4.70 7.02
N LYS A 37 -7.96 -5.11 8.28
CA LYS A 37 -9.11 -4.76 9.13
C LYS A 37 -9.31 -3.26 9.30
N LYS A 38 -8.21 -2.50 9.46
CA LYS A 38 -8.22 -1.03 9.62
C LYS A 38 -8.87 -0.31 8.44
N LEU A 39 -8.86 -0.96 7.28
CA LEU A 39 -9.37 -0.48 6.01
C LEU A 39 -10.58 -1.31 5.53
N SER A 40 -11.14 -2.20 6.36
CA SER A 40 -12.27 -3.07 5.96
C SER A 40 -12.03 -3.84 4.64
N VAL A 41 -10.77 -4.15 4.32
CA VAL A 41 -10.39 -4.96 3.15
C VAL A 41 -10.39 -6.42 3.56
N LYS A 42 -11.03 -7.27 2.76
CA LYS A 42 -10.90 -8.72 2.86
C LYS A 42 -9.89 -9.25 1.84
N SER A 43 -9.31 -10.41 2.15
CA SER A 43 -8.53 -11.15 1.18
C SER A 43 -9.35 -11.39 -0.09
N GLY A 44 -8.77 -11.11 -1.25
CA GLY A 44 -9.40 -11.14 -2.56
C GLY A 44 -9.98 -9.81 -3.03
N ASP A 45 -10.19 -8.83 -2.14
CA ASP A 45 -10.69 -7.51 -2.51
C ASP A 45 -9.63 -6.73 -3.30
N MET A 46 -10.10 -5.91 -4.23
CA MET A 46 -9.23 -5.00 -4.98
C MET A 46 -8.78 -3.84 -4.09
N ILE A 47 -7.46 -3.69 -4.00
CA ILE A 47 -6.78 -2.61 -3.30
C ILE A 47 -5.91 -1.84 -4.27
N CYS A 48 -5.65 -0.58 -3.94
CA CYS A 48 -4.64 0.19 -4.64
C CYS A 48 -3.52 0.62 -3.71
N LEU A 49 -2.29 0.46 -4.19
CA LEU A 49 -1.06 0.70 -3.45
C LEU A 49 -0.28 1.82 -4.12
N CYS A 50 0.22 2.75 -3.33
CA CYS A 50 1.17 3.73 -3.79
C CYS A 50 2.60 3.17 -3.72
N LEU A 51 3.20 2.85 -4.86
CA LEU A 51 4.58 2.37 -4.91
C LEU A 51 5.60 3.44 -4.54
N SER A 52 5.28 4.72 -4.75
CA SER A 52 6.16 5.82 -4.33
C SER A 52 6.33 5.89 -2.82
N ASP A 53 5.39 5.32 -2.07
CA ASP A 53 5.48 5.22 -0.61
C ASP A 53 6.33 4.01 -0.18
N LEU A 54 6.50 3.01 -1.04
CA LEU A 54 7.27 1.79 -0.79
C LEU A 54 8.52 1.73 -1.70
N PRO A 55 9.41 2.74 -1.67
CA PRO A 55 10.57 2.76 -2.56
C PRO A 55 11.39 1.49 -2.37
N ASP A 56 11.76 0.86 -3.48
CA ASP A 56 12.65 -0.29 -3.58
C ASP A 56 12.19 -1.61 -2.91
N MET A 57 11.10 -1.62 -2.14
CA MET A 57 10.64 -2.83 -1.44
C MET A 57 10.11 -3.94 -2.37
N ARG A 58 9.58 -3.57 -3.53
CA ARG A 58 8.98 -4.53 -4.49
C ARG A 58 10.03 -5.43 -5.15
N GLY A 59 11.27 -4.95 -5.25
CA GLY A 59 12.39 -5.66 -5.86
C GLY A 59 13.52 -6.00 -4.88
N ALA A 60 13.42 -5.52 -3.64
CA ALA A 60 14.40 -5.76 -2.59
C ALA A 60 14.60 -7.26 -2.35
N SER A 61 15.86 -7.68 -2.31
CA SER A 61 16.22 -9.03 -1.90
C SER A 61 15.89 -9.22 -0.42
N GLU A 62 15.88 -10.47 0.06
CA GLU A 62 15.67 -10.75 1.48
C GLU A 62 16.73 -10.08 2.37
N LYS A 63 17.94 -9.87 1.86
CA LYS A 63 19.01 -9.15 2.58
C LYS A 63 18.71 -7.67 2.70
N ASP A 64 18.21 -7.05 1.63
CA ASP A 64 17.86 -5.62 1.62
C ASP A 64 16.69 -5.36 2.57
N LEU A 65 15.69 -6.24 2.57
CA LEU A 65 14.54 -6.15 3.47
C LEU A 65 14.89 -6.30 4.95
N ARG A 66 16.05 -6.90 5.28
CA ARG A 66 16.55 -7.03 6.67
C ARG A 66 17.41 -5.84 7.11
N SER A 67 17.72 -4.91 6.21
CA SER A 67 18.46 -3.70 6.58
C SER A 67 17.63 -2.81 7.52
N PRO A 68 18.28 -2.05 8.42
CA PRO A 68 17.58 -1.18 9.37
C PRO A 68 16.64 -0.17 8.72
N GLU A 69 17.05 0.42 7.59
CA GLU A 69 16.27 1.42 6.86
C GLU A 69 14.96 0.84 6.29
N PHE A 70 15.02 -0.38 5.75
CA PHE A 70 13.85 -1.06 5.24
C PHE A 70 12.95 -1.54 6.37
N GLN A 71 13.51 -2.03 7.47
CA GLN A 71 12.76 -2.45 8.65
C GLN A 71 11.96 -1.29 9.25
N VAL A 72 12.58 -0.12 9.46
CA VAL A 72 11.86 1.08 9.95
C VAL A 72 10.71 1.46 9.03
N THR A 73 10.93 1.39 7.71
CA THR A 73 9.91 1.70 6.71
C THR A 73 8.78 0.66 6.72
N LEU A 74 9.10 -0.63 6.80
CA LEU A 74 8.13 -1.72 6.91
C LEU A 74 7.27 -1.58 8.16
N SER A 75 7.88 -1.39 9.33
CA SER A 75 7.14 -1.25 10.59
C SER A 75 6.20 -0.05 10.55
N ARG A 76 6.62 1.07 9.93
CA ARG A 76 5.78 2.26 9.78
C ARG A 76 4.56 1.98 8.91
N PHE A 77 4.73 1.39 7.72
CA PHE A 77 3.60 1.07 6.84
C PHE A 77 2.69 0.00 7.41
N ALA A 78 3.28 -1.01 8.07
CA ALA A 78 2.54 -2.05 8.77
C ALA A 78 1.63 -1.40 9.83
N GLY A 79 2.16 -0.49 10.66
CA GLY A 79 1.35 0.27 11.63
C GLY A 79 0.29 1.19 11.00
N ASP A 80 0.66 1.91 9.94
CA ASP A 80 -0.26 2.80 9.21
C ASP A 80 -1.46 2.04 8.63
N TRP A 81 -1.24 0.82 8.15
CA TRP A 81 -2.28 -0.01 7.53
C TRP A 81 -2.89 -1.04 8.50
N GLY A 82 -2.38 -1.13 9.73
CA GLY A 82 -2.84 -2.09 10.73
C GLY A 82 -2.52 -3.55 10.36
N LEU A 83 -1.40 -3.75 9.70
CA LEU A 83 -0.85 -5.04 9.30
C LEU A 83 0.36 -5.39 10.16
N SER A 84 0.70 -6.67 10.21
CA SER A 84 2.03 -7.13 10.61
C SER A 84 3.03 -6.98 9.46
N GLU A 85 4.33 -6.96 9.76
CA GLU A 85 5.36 -6.93 8.72
C GLU A 85 5.28 -8.11 7.74
N PRO A 86 5.02 -9.36 8.17
CA PRO A 86 4.81 -10.48 7.24
C PRO A 86 3.62 -10.27 6.30
N GLU A 87 2.50 -9.72 6.79
CA GLU A 87 1.33 -9.43 5.97
C GLU A 87 1.60 -8.32 4.96
N LEU A 88 2.31 -7.26 5.38
CA LEU A 88 2.79 -6.22 4.49
C LEU A 88 3.71 -6.79 3.41
N LEU A 89 4.63 -7.70 3.77
CA LEU A 89 5.51 -8.35 2.81
C LEU A 89 4.74 -9.18 1.78
N LEU A 90 3.70 -9.92 2.19
CA LEU A 90 2.80 -10.62 1.25
C LEU A 90 2.08 -9.62 0.32
N LEU A 91 1.76 -8.45 0.84
CA LEU A 91 1.04 -7.42 0.11
C LEU A 91 1.93 -6.59 -0.83
N ILE A 92 3.24 -6.52 -0.63
CA ILE A 92 4.16 -5.80 -1.54
C ILE A 92 4.90 -6.75 -2.49
N ARG A 93 5.09 -8.03 -2.10
CA ARG A 93 5.65 -9.07 -2.97
C ARG A 93 4.63 -9.51 -4.03
N LYS A 94 5.17 -10.04 -5.13
CA LYS A 94 4.43 -10.42 -6.34
C LYS A 94 3.76 -11.78 -6.17
#